data_AF-A0A662YF22-F1
#
_entry.id   AF-A0A662YF22-F1
#
_cell.length_a   1.000
_cell.length_b   1.000
_cell.length_c   1.000
_cell.angle_alpha   90.00
_cell.angle_beta   90.00
_cell.angle_gamma   90.00
#
_symmetry.space_group_name_H-M   'P 1'
#
loop_
_entity.id
_entity.type
_entity.pdbx_description
1 polymer ?
#
loop_
_entity_poly.entity_id
_entity_poly.type
_entity_poly.pdbx_seq_one_letter_code
_entity_poly.pdbx_strand_id
1 'polypeptide(L)'
;MGPKKGKGKKEKKAKGGGGKKGAPEVNDAERESEAERLELVKQAKALLELTRKEEQAFNEFQQQREKINYFWIVEKKNFEDRKAELRNKERERQDFEEKHQVEIKKSMKLSQDDYRGNERELKTDKRRLKFDLKEIELSHQDYLKSLKQEQDRRITVLRQEFERHAKELQQKYERKRKAFRDDLETRRKQDTQKIEERKNLHIAQLMTAHEKAFGEIKNYYNDITHNNLDLIKSLKEEVSEMKKKEAQDEKLMFEISQENKRMSEPLKRALLDVEKLRKNIHVYQDEKVELRTAKAQLLVLEQEHATLAWEFEVLQQRAAQVARELEELTAQFHGSIYDVQQKTGLKNLLLEKKMGALTLQLEQKDAELNEVLLHAKLDPAIVDRVKGRLEDIMVNKAEDLRELEQEMAHIAKLQSDLAAAMQLKMSEYGLPLDELGFTPQTRAALQARTATSNNYNSNSPRGKVSVATTSVAKEAHLAKTRAAASSSMSPAKPQTSFGVTANATTAQ
;
A
#
# COMPACT_ATOMS: atom_id res chain seq x y z
N MET A 1 24.86 -82.60 -67.59
CA MET A 1 24.90 -84.08 -67.51
C MET A 1 24.83 -84.65 -68.93
N GLY A 2 25.35 -85.85 -69.17
CA GLY A 2 25.02 -86.69 -70.35
C GLY A 2 24.58 -88.08 -69.86
N PRO A 3 24.73 -89.18 -70.64
CA PRO A 3 25.11 -89.27 -72.06
C PRO A 3 24.35 -90.36 -72.88
N LYS A 4 24.56 -90.40 -74.21
CA LYS A 4 24.69 -91.56 -75.16
C LYS A 4 24.25 -91.13 -76.57
N LYS A 5 24.88 -91.44 -77.72
CA LYS A 5 25.81 -92.50 -78.25
C LYS A 5 25.14 -93.79 -78.79
N GLY A 6 25.40 -94.09 -80.07
CA GLY A 6 25.12 -95.36 -80.78
C GLY A 6 24.39 -95.13 -82.12
N LYS A 7 24.92 -95.28 -83.35
CA LYS A 7 26.21 -95.74 -83.95
C LYS A 7 26.32 -97.23 -84.34
N GLY A 8 26.17 -97.55 -85.64
CA GLY A 8 26.51 -98.84 -86.30
C GLY A 8 25.67 -99.07 -87.58
N LYS A 9 26.25 -99.35 -88.78
CA LYS A 9 26.87 -100.60 -89.30
C LYS A 9 25.82 -101.68 -89.70
N LYS A 10 25.93 -102.48 -90.77
CA LYS A 10 26.90 -102.69 -91.89
C LYS A 10 26.11 -103.32 -93.08
N GLU A 11 26.34 -103.01 -94.37
CA GLU A 11 27.47 -103.37 -95.28
C GLU A 11 27.52 -104.84 -95.76
N LYS A 12 27.65 -105.04 -97.08
CA LYS A 12 28.06 -106.26 -97.87
C LYS A 12 26.97 -107.20 -98.44
N LYS A 13 27.22 -107.97 -99.53
CA LYS A 13 27.98 -107.75 -100.81
C LYS A 13 27.84 -108.97 -101.76
N ALA A 14 27.77 -108.74 -103.08
CA ALA A 14 28.14 -109.68 -104.16
C ALA A 14 27.22 -110.95 -104.35
N LYS A 15 27.34 -111.81 -105.38
CA LYS A 15 28.32 -111.94 -106.50
C LYS A 15 27.80 -112.79 -107.69
N GLY A 16 28.24 -112.50 -108.93
CA GLY A 16 28.38 -113.46 -110.06
C GLY A 16 27.15 -113.67 -110.98
N GLY A 17 27.30 -114.18 -112.21
CA GLY A 17 28.54 -114.45 -112.99
C GLY A 17 28.36 -115.35 -114.25
N GLY A 18 29.28 -115.26 -115.23
CA GLY A 18 29.27 -116.03 -116.51
C GLY A 18 28.45 -115.35 -117.63
N GLY A 19 28.64 -115.59 -118.95
CA GLY A 19 29.54 -116.48 -119.73
C GLY A 19 28.77 -117.09 -120.94
N LYS A 20 29.34 -117.53 -122.09
CA LYS A 20 30.72 -117.52 -122.65
C LYS A 20 30.74 -118.10 -124.10
N LYS A 21 31.42 -117.43 -125.06
CA LYS A 21 31.95 -117.92 -126.39
C LYS A 21 30.98 -118.44 -127.49
N GLY A 22 31.39 -118.23 -128.76
CA GLY A 22 30.95 -118.97 -129.97
C GLY A 22 31.58 -118.43 -131.28
N ALA A 23 32.08 -119.32 -132.16
CA ALA A 23 32.64 -119.10 -133.52
C ALA A 23 32.60 -120.47 -134.27
N PRO A 24 33.08 -120.69 -135.53
CA PRO A 24 33.68 -119.79 -136.55
C PRO A 24 32.97 -119.99 -137.95
N GLU A 25 33.50 -119.98 -139.20
CA GLU A 25 34.84 -119.76 -139.80
C GLU A 25 34.78 -119.26 -141.30
N VAL A 26 35.44 -119.95 -142.26
CA VAL A 26 35.67 -119.67 -143.72
C VAL A 26 34.77 -120.55 -144.65
N ASN A 27 34.72 -120.49 -146.00
CA ASN A 27 35.58 -119.85 -147.03
C ASN A 27 34.86 -119.56 -148.39
N ASP A 28 35.53 -118.76 -149.25
CA ASP A 28 35.52 -118.63 -150.74
C ASP A 28 34.56 -119.43 -151.66
N ALA A 29 34.17 -118.97 -152.87
CA ALA A 29 34.16 -117.63 -153.49
C ALA A 29 33.50 -117.65 -154.90
N GLU A 30 32.67 -116.65 -155.23
CA GLU A 30 32.51 -116.14 -156.61
C GLU A 30 32.57 -114.60 -156.55
N ARG A 31 33.41 -113.98 -157.41
CA ARG A 31 33.80 -112.57 -157.29
C ARG A 31 33.12 -111.70 -158.33
N GLU A 32 32.44 -110.64 -157.88
CA GLU A 32 32.44 -109.29 -158.50
C GLU A 32 31.56 -108.27 -157.75
N SER A 33 30.65 -108.70 -156.87
CA SER A 33 29.67 -107.84 -156.16
C SER A 33 30.12 -107.34 -154.75
N GLU A 34 31.39 -107.47 -154.39
CA GLU A 34 31.84 -107.23 -152.99
C GLU A 34 32.19 -105.76 -152.66
N ALA A 35 32.43 -104.91 -153.66
CA ALA A 35 32.87 -103.52 -153.47
C ALA A 35 31.78 -102.60 -152.85
N GLU A 36 30.58 -102.59 -153.43
CA GLU A 36 29.47 -101.71 -152.99
C GLU A 36 29.05 -101.98 -151.54
N ARG A 37 29.14 -103.25 -151.11
CA ARG A 37 28.73 -103.69 -149.78
C ARG A 37 29.60 -103.12 -148.66
N LEU A 38 30.87 -102.82 -148.94
CA LEU A 38 31.81 -102.26 -147.95
C LEU A 38 31.51 -100.78 -147.64
N GLU A 39 31.00 -100.04 -148.62
CA GLU A 39 30.71 -98.61 -148.51
C GLU A 39 29.42 -98.35 -147.72
N LEU A 40 28.38 -99.14 -147.96
CA LEU A 40 27.14 -99.16 -147.15
C LEU A 40 27.42 -99.46 -145.66
N VAL A 41 28.36 -100.36 -145.35
CA VAL A 41 28.74 -100.68 -143.96
C VAL A 41 29.47 -99.51 -143.27
N LYS A 42 30.18 -98.64 -144.00
CA LYS A 42 30.73 -97.39 -143.44
C LYS A 42 29.60 -96.40 -143.09
N GLN A 43 28.64 -96.19 -143.99
CA GLN A 43 27.51 -95.28 -143.75
C GLN A 43 26.66 -95.73 -142.54
N ALA A 44 26.37 -97.04 -142.44
CA ALA A 44 25.63 -97.60 -141.30
C ALA A 44 26.34 -97.37 -139.95
N LYS A 45 27.67 -97.48 -139.89
CA LYS A 45 28.44 -97.17 -138.68
C LYS A 45 28.44 -95.68 -138.32
N ALA A 46 28.50 -94.80 -139.31
CA ALA A 46 28.46 -93.36 -139.10
C ALA A 46 27.11 -92.89 -138.51
N LEU A 47 26.00 -93.43 -139.02
CA LEU A 47 24.66 -93.16 -138.49
C LEU A 47 24.51 -93.64 -137.04
N LEU A 48 24.97 -94.86 -136.72
CA LEU A 48 24.86 -95.43 -135.38
C LEU A 48 25.69 -94.66 -134.33
N GLU A 49 26.86 -94.15 -134.71
CA GLU A 49 27.65 -93.20 -133.90
C GLU A 49 26.88 -91.90 -133.60
N LEU A 50 26.09 -91.41 -134.56
CA LEU A 50 25.34 -90.17 -134.44
C LEU A 50 24.11 -90.33 -133.55
N THR A 51 23.31 -91.39 -133.76
CA THR A 51 22.17 -91.74 -132.88
C THR A 51 22.62 -91.96 -131.43
N ARG A 52 23.77 -92.60 -131.22
CA ARG A 52 24.34 -92.78 -129.87
C ARG A 52 24.73 -91.47 -129.18
N LYS A 53 25.16 -90.46 -129.95
CA LYS A 53 25.43 -89.11 -129.43
C LYS A 53 24.14 -88.35 -129.11
N GLU A 54 23.08 -88.54 -129.91
CA GLU A 54 21.74 -88.00 -129.60
C GLU A 54 21.16 -88.64 -128.34
N GLU A 55 21.29 -89.96 -128.15
CA GLU A 55 20.90 -90.63 -126.90
C GLU A 55 21.65 -90.08 -125.67
N GLN A 56 22.97 -89.84 -125.80
CA GLN A 56 23.78 -89.25 -124.74
C GLN A 56 23.33 -87.82 -124.40
N ALA A 57 23.17 -86.96 -125.42
CA ALA A 57 22.72 -85.59 -125.24
C ALA A 57 21.29 -85.51 -124.66
N PHE A 58 20.40 -86.39 -125.09
CA PHE A 58 19.04 -86.50 -124.53
C PHE A 58 19.09 -86.93 -123.05
N ASN A 59 19.90 -87.91 -122.69
CA ASN A 59 20.03 -88.39 -121.31
C ASN A 59 20.67 -87.34 -120.39
N GLU A 60 21.66 -86.59 -120.86
CA GLU A 60 22.17 -85.41 -120.15
C GLU A 60 21.09 -84.32 -119.98
N PHE A 61 20.32 -84.03 -121.03
CA PHE A 61 19.19 -83.10 -120.95
C PHE A 61 18.12 -83.55 -119.95
N GLN A 62 17.82 -84.86 -119.87
CA GLN A 62 16.93 -85.40 -118.83
C GLN A 62 17.50 -85.18 -117.43
N GLN A 63 18.78 -85.48 -117.19
CA GLN A 63 19.41 -85.25 -115.88
C GLN A 63 19.45 -83.76 -115.49
N GLN A 64 19.65 -82.84 -116.45
CA GLN A 64 19.58 -81.40 -116.18
C GLN A 64 18.13 -80.97 -115.89
N ARG A 65 17.14 -81.49 -116.64
CA ARG A 65 15.72 -81.24 -116.39
C ARG A 65 15.29 -81.75 -115.01
N GLU A 66 15.75 -82.92 -114.59
CA GLU A 66 15.51 -83.48 -113.26
C GLU A 66 16.20 -82.67 -112.16
N LYS A 67 17.46 -82.23 -112.35
CA LYS A 67 18.14 -81.32 -111.41
C LYS A 67 17.41 -79.99 -111.25
N ILE A 68 16.98 -79.37 -112.35
CA ILE A 68 16.24 -78.11 -112.33
C ILE A 68 14.88 -78.29 -111.65
N ASN A 69 14.16 -79.39 -111.95
CA ASN A 69 12.88 -79.71 -111.30
C ASN A 69 13.07 -79.97 -109.80
N TYR A 70 14.10 -80.72 -109.40
CA TYR A 70 14.43 -80.94 -107.99
C TYR A 70 14.78 -79.63 -107.27
N PHE A 71 15.62 -78.77 -107.86
CA PHE A 71 15.91 -77.44 -107.31
C PHE A 71 14.65 -76.58 -107.20
N TRP A 72 13.76 -76.60 -108.20
CA TRP A 72 12.50 -75.86 -108.16
C TRP A 72 11.56 -76.37 -107.06
N ILE A 73 11.40 -77.69 -106.91
CA ILE A 73 10.59 -78.30 -105.85
C ILE A 73 11.17 -77.97 -104.47
N VAL A 74 12.49 -78.12 -104.30
CA VAL A 74 13.18 -77.84 -103.03
C VAL A 74 13.10 -76.36 -102.68
N GLU A 75 13.38 -75.44 -103.61
CA GLU A 75 13.41 -74.02 -103.28
C GLU A 75 12.01 -73.40 -103.20
N LYS A 76 11.03 -73.91 -103.97
CA LYS A 76 9.61 -73.61 -103.73
C LYS A 76 9.19 -74.05 -102.32
N LYS A 77 9.58 -75.26 -101.90
CA LYS A 77 9.30 -75.73 -100.53
C LYS A 77 10.01 -74.87 -99.50
N ASN A 78 11.30 -74.56 -99.67
CA ASN A 78 12.05 -73.68 -98.77
C ASN A 78 11.41 -72.29 -98.66
N PHE A 79 10.83 -71.76 -99.74
CA PHE A 79 10.07 -70.52 -99.74
C PHE A 79 8.72 -70.66 -99.00
N GLU A 80 7.97 -71.75 -99.24
CA GLU A 80 6.69 -72.01 -98.55
C GLU A 80 6.89 -72.25 -97.04
N ASP A 81 7.93 -72.98 -96.65
CA ASP A 81 8.35 -73.23 -95.26
C ASP A 81 8.79 -71.90 -94.59
N ARG A 82 9.66 -71.09 -95.22
CA ARG A 82 10.03 -69.77 -94.68
C ARG A 82 8.84 -68.80 -94.61
N LYS A 83 7.91 -68.86 -95.55
CA LYS A 83 6.65 -68.10 -95.51
C LYS A 83 5.72 -68.59 -94.40
N ALA A 84 5.77 -69.87 -94.02
CA ALA A 84 5.10 -70.39 -92.83
C ALA A 84 5.79 -69.93 -91.54
N GLU A 85 7.12 -69.98 -91.48
CA GLU A 85 7.90 -69.51 -90.33
C GLU A 85 7.66 -68.02 -90.04
N LEU A 86 7.66 -67.16 -91.07
CA LEU A 86 7.34 -65.74 -90.93
C LEU A 86 5.91 -65.50 -90.41
N ARG A 87 4.92 -66.27 -90.88
CA ARG A 87 3.53 -66.20 -90.35
C ARG A 87 3.39 -66.74 -88.92
N ASN A 88 4.32 -67.58 -88.46
CA ASN A 88 4.35 -68.04 -87.07
C ASN A 88 5.02 -67.00 -86.18
N LYS A 89 6.19 -66.49 -86.56
CA LYS A 89 6.89 -65.41 -85.84
C LYS A 89 6.07 -64.12 -85.75
N GLU A 90 5.32 -63.77 -86.80
CA GLU A 90 4.41 -62.62 -86.75
C GLU A 90 3.23 -62.86 -85.80
N ARG A 91 2.70 -64.09 -85.71
CA ARG A 91 1.68 -64.43 -84.72
C ARG A 91 2.24 -64.48 -83.30
N GLU A 92 3.44 -65.04 -83.10
CA GLU A 92 4.16 -65.02 -81.82
C GLU A 92 4.43 -63.58 -81.34
N ARG A 93 4.77 -62.67 -82.27
CA ARG A 93 4.92 -61.23 -82.00
C ARG A 93 3.59 -60.59 -81.59
N GLN A 94 2.52 -60.82 -82.35
CA GLN A 94 1.17 -60.31 -82.02
C GLN A 94 0.68 -60.85 -80.67
N ASP A 95 0.81 -62.15 -80.42
CA ASP A 95 0.55 -62.82 -79.14
C ASP A 95 1.31 -62.15 -77.98
N PHE A 96 2.58 -61.78 -78.17
CA PHE A 96 3.42 -61.18 -77.15
C PHE A 96 3.05 -59.71 -76.91
N GLU A 97 2.74 -58.96 -77.98
CA GLU A 97 2.24 -57.58 -77.91
C GLU A 97 0.85 -57.51 -77.24
N GLU A 98 -0.06 -58.45 -77.53
CA GLU A 98 -1.33 -58.56 -76.82
C GLU A 98 -1.14 -58.90 -75.34
N LYS A 99 -0.27 -59.87 -75.01
CA LYS A 99 0.07 -60.22 -73.61
C LYS A 99 0.63 -59.01 -72.86
N HIS A 100 1.59 -58.28 -73.43
CA HIS A 100 2.12 -57.06 -72.82
C HIS A 100 1.05 -55.96 -72.68
N GLN A 101 0.20 -55.75 -73.70
CA GLN A 101 -0.89 -54.79 -73.59
C GLN A 101 -1.89 -55.17 -72.49
N VAL A 102 -2.25 -56.44 -72.36
CA VAL A 102 -3.14 -56.94 -71.30
C VAL A 102 -2.49 -56.79 -69.94
N GLU A 103 -1.19 -57.07 -69.82
CA GLU A 103 -0.44 -56.92 -68.56
C GLU A 103 -0.29 -55.45 -68.14
N ILE A 104 0.02 -54.54 -69.07
CA ILE A 104 0.04 -53.08 -68.82
C ILE A 104 -1.36 -52.59 -68.41
N LYS A 105 -2.42 -53.02 -69.11
CA LYS A 105 -3.82 -52.70 -68.76
C LYS A 105 -4.21 -53.27 -67.39
N LYS A 106 -3.70 -54.45 -67.01
CA LYS A 106 -3.90 -55.06 -65.69
C LYS A 106 -3.13 -54.31 -64.59
N SER A 107 -1.88 -53.95 -64.83
CA SER A 107 -1.03 -53.20 -63.91
C SER A 107 -1.59 -51.80 -63.63
N MET A 108 -2.02 -51.07 -64.66
CA MET A 108 -2.69 -49.77 -64.48
C MET A 108 -4.04 -49.89 -63.75
N LYS A 109 -4.81 -50.98 -63.96
CA LYS A 109 -6.04 -51.23 -63.20
C LYS A 109 -5.75 -51.52 -61.72
N LEU A 110 -4.80 -52.41 -61.43
CA LEU A 110 -4.37 -52.70 -60.06
C LEU A 110 -3.94 -51.42 -59.37
N SER A 111 -2.99 -50.67 -59.94
CA SER A 111 -2.56 -49.39 -59.39
C SER A 111 -3.70 -48.38 -59.20
N GLN A 112 -4.66 -48.30 -60.14
CA GLN A 112 -5.84 -47.44 -59.98
C GLN A 112 -6.76 -47.89 -58.83
N ASP A 113 -6.95 -49.19 -58.64
CA ASP A 113 -7.76 -49.74 -57.56
C ASP A 113 -7.03 -49.70 -56.20
N ASP A 114 -5.70 -49.79 -56.18
CA ASP A 114 -4.85 -49.52 -55.02
C ASP A 114 -4.96 -48.04 -54.59
N TYR A 115 -4.85 -47.10 -55.54
CA TYR A 115 -5.09 -45.68 -55.25
C TYR A 115 -6.52 -45.43 -54.72
N ARG A 116 -7.52 -46.15 -55.23
CA ARG A 116 -8.90 -46.09 -54.70
C ARG A 116 -9.04 -46.73 -53.33
N GLY A 117 -8.26 -47.76 -53.00
CA GLY A 117 -8.13 -48.33 -51.66
C GLY A 117 -7.59 -47.30 -50.70
N ASN A 118 -6.38 -46.80 -50.97
CA ASN A 118 -5.69 -45.78 -50.17
C ASN A 118 -6.55 -44.51 -49.99
N GLU A 119 -7.28 -44.07 -51.02
CA GLU A 119 -8.16 -42.90 -50.92
C GLU A 119 -9.40 -43.17 -50.05
N ARG A 120 -9.92 -44.40 -49.99
CA ARG A 120 -11.00 -44.80 -49.05
C ARG A 120 -10.48 -44.89 -47.63
N GLU A 121 -9.30 -45.49 -47.42
CA GLU A 121 -8.67 -45.62 -46.10
C GLU A 121 -8.34 -44.24 -45.52
N LEU A 122 -7.71 -43.37 -46.31
CA LEU A 122 -7.45 -41.98 -45.91
C LEU A 122 -8.75 -41.20 -45.63
N LYS A 123 -9.87 -41.54 -46.31
CA LYS A 123 -11.20 -40.99 -46.01
C LYS A 123 -11.83 -41.57 -44.74
N THR A 124 -11.56 -42.82 -44.36
CA THR A 124 -12.00 -43.38 -43.06
C THR A 124 -11.15 -42.85 -41.92
N ASP A 125 -9.84 -42.70 -42.10
CA ASP A 125 -8.94 -42.24 -41.03
C ASP A 125 -9.12 -40.74 -40.78
N LYS A 126 -9.36 -39.95 -41.82
CA LYS A 126 -9.83 -38.57 -41.70
C LYS A 126 -11.20 -38.42 -41.01
N ARG A 127 -12.00 -39.49 -40.91
CA ARG A 127 -13.24 -39.52 -40.10
C ARG A 127 -12.96 -39.96 -38.67
N ARG A 128 -12.12 -40.99 -38.46
CA ARG A 128 -11.63 -41.42 -37.14
C ARG A 128 -10.96 -40.27 -36.39
N LEU A 129 -9.90 -39.70 -36.95
CA LEU A 129 -9.17 -38.56 -36.37
C LEU A 129 -10.05 -37.34 -36.08
N LYS A 130 -11.15 -37.15 -36.83
CA LYS A 130 -12.15 -36.11 -36.53
C LYS A 130 -13.07 -36.45 -35.36
N PHE A 131 -13.41 -37.73 -35.18
CA PHE A 131 -14.14 -38.23 -34.02
C PHE A 131 -13.23 -38.17 -32.78
N ASP A 132 -12.02 -38.69 -32.88
CA ASP A 132 -11.02 -38.73 -31.80
C ASP A 132 -10.71 -37.30 -31.30
N LEU A 133 -10.51 -36.35 -32.22
CA LEU A 133 -10.37 -34.91 -31.89
C LEU A 133 -11.61 -34.38 -31.16
N LYS A 134 -12.82 -34.74 -31.60
CA LYS A 134 -14.08 -34.27 -31.01
C LYS A 134 -14.31 -34.86 -29.62
N GLU A 135 -13.88 -36.10 -29.37
CA GLU A 135 -13.90 -36.77 -28.08
C GLU A 135 -12.87 -36.14 -27.10
N ILE A 136 -11.67 -35.82 -27.58
CA ILE A 136 -10.67 -35.05 -26.82
C ILE A 136 -11.20 -33.64 -26.50
N GLU A 137 -11.80 -32.94 -27.46
CA GLU A 137 -12.44 -31.63 -27.23
C GLU A 137 -13.55 -31.70 -26.16
N LEU A 138 -14.39 -32.74 -26.20
CA LEU A 138 -15.48 -32.93 -25.22
C LEU A 138 -14.94 -33.27 -23.82
N SER A 139 -13.98 -34.20 -23.72
CA SER A 139 -13.36 -34.54 -22.44
C SER A 139 -12.60 -33.37 -21.82
N HIS A 140 -11.90 -32.55 -22.63
CA HIS A 140 -11.35 -31.27 -22.17
C HIS A 140 -12.44 -30.29 -21.71
N GLN A 141 -13.57 -30.19 -22.43
CA GLN A 141 -14.69 -29.33 -22.02
C GLN A 141 -15.30 -29.78 -20.69
N ASP A 142 -15.45 -31.08 -20.47
CA ASP A 142 -16.00 -31.65 -19.23
C ASP A 142 -15.01 -31.59 -18.05
N TYR A 143 -13.70 -31.72 -18.32
CA TYR A 143 -12.66 -31.42 -17.34
C TYR A 143 -12.73 -29.95 -16.91
N LEU A 144 -12.84 -29.00 -17.85
CA LEU A 144 -12.99 -27.58 -17.52
C LEU A 144 -14.30 -27.28 -16.76
N LYS A 145 -15.41 -27.95 -17.09
CA LYS A 145 -16.67 -27.86 -16.31
C LYS A 145 -16.48 -28.36 -14.88
N SER A 146 -15.85 -29.52 -14.68
CA SER A 146 -15.67 -30.10 -13.34
C SER A 146 -14.68 -29.29 -12.49
N LEU A 147 -13.58 -28.80 -13.08
CA LEU A 147 -12.63 -27.90 -12.42
C LEU A 147 -13.29 -26.57 -12.02
N LYS A 148 -14.15 -26.00 -12.86
CA LYS A 148 -14.91 -24.79 -12.53
C LYS A 148 -15.91 -25.04 -11.40
N GLN A 149 -16.71 -26.10 -11.46
CA GLN A 149 -17.63 -26.47 -10.37
C GLN A 149 -16.89 -26.64 -9.04
N GLU A 150 -15.68 -27.20 -9.08
CA GLU A 150 -14.85 -27.39 -7.90
C GLU A 150 -14.30 -26.07 -7.32
N GLN A 151 -13.96 -25.10 -8.18
CA GLN A 151 -13.67 -23.73 -7.74
C GLN A 151 -14.91 -23.05 -7.14
N ASP A 152 -16.07 -23.16 -7.80
CA ASP A 152 -17.34 -22.58 -7.32
C ASP A 152 -17.75 -23.17 -5.95
N ARG A 153 -17.54 -24.48 -5.72
CA ARG A 153 -17.69 -25.12 -4.40
C ARG A 153 -16.74 -24.52 -3.35
N ARG A 154 -15.45 -24.43 -3.65
CA ARG A 154 -14.43 -23.89 -2.73
C ARG A 154 -14.70 -22.43 -2.36
N ILE A 155 -15.10 -21.61 -3.33
CA ILE A 155 -15.54 -20.22 -3.12
C ILE A 155 -16.76 -20.18 -2.20
N THR A 156 -17.71 -21.11 -2.37
CA THR A 156 -18.91 -21.19 -1.54
C THR A 156 -18.60 -21.59 -0.10
N VAL A 157 -17.74 -22.60 0.12
CA VAL A 157 -17.27 -22.99 1.46
C VAL A 157 -16.53 -21.84 2.14
N LEU A 158 -15.58 -21.21 1.44
CA LEU A 158 -14.80 -20.10 1.99
C LEU A 158 -15.69 -18.89 2.36
N ARG A 159 -16.75 -18.61 1.59
CA ARG A 159 -17.77 -17.61 1.94
C ARG A 159 -18.52 -17.98 3.23
N GLN A 160 -18.93 -19.24 3.38
CA GLN A 160 -19.61 -19.72 4.60
C GLN A 160 -18.69 -19.67 5.82
N GLU A 161 -17.40 -19.95 5.67
CA GLU A 161 -16.40 -19.83 6.74
C GLU A 161 -16.20 -18.37 7.18
N PHE A 162 -16.05 -17.44 6.23
CA PHE A 162 -15.98 -16.00 6.54
C PHE A 162 -17.27 -15.47 7.17
N GLU A 163 -18.44 -15.90 6.69
CA GLU A 163 -19.73 -15.51 7.26
C GLU A 163 -19.89 -16.06 8.70
N ARG A 164 -19.48 -17.31 8.95
CA ARG A 164 -19.44 -17.89 10.30
C ARG A 164 -18.51 -17.10 11.21
N HIS A 165 -17.29 -16.82 10.78
CA HIS A 165 -16.33 -16.08 11.60
C HIS A 165 -16.77 -14.62 11.86
N ALA A 166 -17.42 -13.96 10.90
CA ALA A 166 -18.03 -12.65 11.10
C ALA A 166 -19.14 -12.71 12.17
N LYS A 167 -20.04 -13.71 12.09
CA LYS A 167 -21.10 -13.94 13.08
C LYS A 167 -20.55 -14.28 14.48
N GLU A 168 -19.52 -15.12 14.57
CA GLU A 168 -18.83 -15.46 15.82
C GLU A 168 -18.18 -14.23 16.47
N LEU A 169 -17.51 -13.40 15.66
CA LEU A 169 -16.87 -12.16 16.11
C LEU A 169 -17.90 -11.13 16.57
N GLN A 170 -18.98 -10.94 15.79
CA GLN A 170 -20.11 -10.08 16.17
C GLN A 170 -20.73 -10.53 17.51
N GLN A 171 -21.07 -11.82 17.64
CA GLN A 171 -21.63 -12.35 18.89
C GLN A 171 -20.67 -12.20 20.08
N LYS A 172 -19.35 -12.37 19.86
CA LYS A 172 -18.33 -12.16 20.91
C LYS A 172 -18.33 -10.72 21.44
N TYR A 173 -18.46 -9.73 20.55
CA TYR A 173 -18.58 -8.32 20.95
C TYR A 173 -19.96 -7.95 21.50
N GLU A 174 -21.04 -8.55 21.00
CA GLU A 174 -22.39 -8.39 21.55
C GLU A 174 -22.51 -8.93 22.97
N ARG A 175 -21.96 -10.12 23.25
CA ARG A 175 -21.91 -10.70 24.60
C ARG A 175 -21.11 -9.81 25.55
N LYS A 176 -19.92 -9.34 25.15
CA LYS A 176 -19.13 -8.36 25.93
C LYS A 176 -19.89 -7.05 26.20
N ARG A 177 -20.54 -6.49 25.16
CA ARG A 177 -21.35 -5.27 25.23
C ARG A 177 -22.63 -5.44 26.06
N LYS A 178 -23.19 -6.65 26.14
CA LYS A 178 -24.27 -6.98 27.08
C LYS A 178 -23.74 -7.03 28.51
N ALA A 179 -22.75 -7.90 28.78
CA ALA A 179 -22.17 -8.06 30.12
C ALA A 179 -21.78 -6.72 30.76
N PHE A 180 -21.06 -5.85 30.03
CA PHE A 180 -20.66 -4.54 30.55
C PHE A 180 -21.85 -3.61 30.89
N ARG A 181 -23.00 -3.74 30.23
CA ARG A 181 -24.23 -3.01 30.59
C ARG A 181 -24.92 -3.64 31.80
N ASP A 182 -24.98 -4.97 31.85
CA ASP A 182 -25.55 -5.72 32.97
C ASP A 182 -24.74 -5.47 34.27
N ASP A 183 -23.41 -5.40 34.18
CA ASP A 183 -22.48 -5.03 35.26
C ASP A 183 -22.72 -3.59 35.76
N LEU A 184 -22.79 -2.61 34.85
CA LEU A 184 -23.04 -1.21 35.17
C LEU A 184 -24.42 -1.01 35.79
N GLU A 185 -25.45 -1.71 35.30
CA GLU A 185 -26.78 -1.67 35.89
C GLU A 185 -26.83 -2.34 37.27
N THR A 186 -26.13 -3.46 37.46
CA THR A 186 -26.03 -4.13 38.76
C THR A 186 -25.36 -3.22 39.78
N ARG A 187 -24.25 -2.56 39.41
CA ARG A 187 -23.59 -1.55 40.24
C ARG A 187 -24.51 -0.37 40.56
N ARG A 188 -25.23 0.17 39.56
CA ARG A 188 -26.22 1.23 39.74
C ARG A 188 -27.28 0.84 40.78
N LYS A 189 -27.86 -0.37 40.66
CA LYS A 189 -28.86 -0.89 41.61
C LYS A 189 -28.29 -0.99 43.03
N GLN A 190 -27.09 -1.54 43.20
CA GLN A 190 -26.41 -1.61 44.51
C GLN A 190 -26.12 -0.24 45.11
N ASP A 191 -25.68 0.73 44.31
CA ASP A 191 -25.36 2.08 44.80
C ASP A 191 -26.65 2.89 45.12
N THR A 192 -27.76 2.65 44.41
CA THR A 192 -29.10 3.13 44.80
C THR A 192 -29.56 2.52 46.12
N GLN A 193 -29.46 1.19 46.30
CA GLN A 193 -29.85 0.50 47.54
C GLN A 193 -29.10 1.05 48.76
N LYS A 194 -27.77 1.26 48.66
CA LYS A 194 -26.97 1.87 49.75
C LYS A 194 -27.42 3.30 50.10
N ILE A 195 -27.98 4.04 49.15
CA ILE A 195 -28.53 5.39 49.38
C ILE A 195 -29.90 5.29 50.07
N GLU A 196 -30.73 4.34 49.66
CA GLU A 196 -32.04 4.05 50.29
C GLU A 196 -31.86 3.56 51.73
N GLU A 197 -30.97 2.60 51.99
CA GLU A 197 -30.59 2.11 53.32
C GLU A 197 -30.16 3.26 54.25
N ARG A 198 -29.28 4.15 53.79
CA ARG A 198 -28.82 5.32 54.56
C ARG A 198 -29.94 6.31 54.84
N LYS A 199 -30.83 6.56 53.88
CA LYS A 199 -32.01 7.43 54.06
C LYS A 199 -32.99 6.82 55.06
N ASN A 200 -33.27 5.53 54.94
CA ASN A 200 -34.17 4.81 55.85
C ASN A 200 -33.61 4.77 57.28
N LEU A 201 -32.30 4.58 57.45
CA LEU A 201 -31.63 4.69 58.75
C LEU A 201 -31.75 6.10 59.33
N HIS A 202 -31.56 7.15 58.53
CA HIS A 202 -31.71 8.53 58.98
C HIS A 202 -33.16 8.87 59.34
N ILE A 203 -34.14 8.39 58.58
CA ILE A 203 -35.57 8.51 58.90
C ILE A 203 -35.88 7.81 60.23
N ALA A 204 -35.37 6.59 60.45
CA ALA A 204 -35.55 5.87 61.71
C ALA A 204 -34.93 6.63 62.90
N GLN A 205 -33.72 7.17 62.75
CA GLN A 205 -33.07 8.01 63.76
C GLN A 205 -33.92 9.25 64.08
N LEU A 206 -34.39 9.96 63.05
CA LEU A 206 -35.23 11.16 63.19
C LEU A 206 -36.55 10.84 63.90
N MET A 207 -37.21 9.72 63.56
CA MET A 207 -38.40 9.23 64.26
C MET A 207 -38.13 8.95 65.74
N THR A 208 -37.02 8.28 66.08
CA THR A 208 -36.66 8.03 67.50
C THR A 208 -36.33 9.30 68.27
N ALA A 209 -35.73 10.30 67.61
CA ALA A 209 -35.45 11.60 68.21
C ALA A 209 -36.75 12.40 68.47
N HIS A 210 -37.70 12.36 67.54
CA HIS A 210 -39.02 12.96 67.72
C HIS A 210 -39.82 12.28 68.83
N GLU A 211 -39.86 10.94 68.89
CA GLU A 211 -40.55 10.21 69.96
C GLU A 211 -39.97 10.56 71.34
N LYS A 212 -38.64 10.63 71.46
CA LYS A 212 -37.97 11.08 72.69
C LYS A 212 -38.36 12.51 73.08
N ALA A 213 -38.36 13.44 72.12
CA ALA A 213 -38.77 14.83 72.36
C ALA A 213 -40.25 14.95 72.77
N PHE A 214 -41.16 14.19 72.17
CA PHE A 214 -42.56 14.13 72.59
C PHE A 214 -42.73 13.52 73.99
N GLY A 215 -41.91 12.54 74.36
CA GLY A 215 -41.83 12.01 75.73
C GLY A 215 -41.37 13.06 76.75
N GLU A 216 -40.31 13.80 76.43
CA GLU A 216 -39.79 14.90 77.27
C GLU A 216 -40.81 16.03 77.45
N ILE A 217 -41.52 16.41 76.38
CA ILE A 217 -42.62 17.40 76.45
C ILE A 217 -43.78 16.89 77.31
N LYS A 218 -44.18 15.60 77.18
CA LYS A 218 -45.20 15.00 78.04
C LYS A 218 -44.80 15.05 79.52
N ASN A 219 -43.55 14.68 79.83
CA ASN A 219 -43.06 14.70 81.20
C ASN A 219 -43.08 16.13 81.77
N TYR A 220 -42.59 17.12 81.03
CA TYR A 220 -42.65 18.53 81.44
C TYR A 220 -44.08 19.03 81.77
N TYR A 221 -45.09 18.64 80.99
CA TYR A 221 -46.50 18.97 81.31
C TYR A 221 -47.06 18.17 82.49
N ASN A 222 -46.62 16.92 82.69
CA ASN A 222 -46.96 16.13 83.88
C ASN A 222 -46.34 16.75 85.14
N ASP A 223 -45.09 17.18 85.07
CA ASP A 223 -44.38 17.82 86.19
C ASP A 223 -45.02 19.16 86.57
N ILE A 224 -45.39 19.98 85.57
CA ILE A 224 -46.17 21.21 85.79
C ILE A 224 -47.54 20.92 86.41
N THR A 225 -48.26 19.90 85.95
CA THR A 225 -49.58 19.58 86.52
C THR A 225 -49.48 18.98 87.92
N HIS A 226 -48.44 18.21 88.24
CA HIS A 226 -48.16 17.74 89.60
C HIS A 226 -47.81 18.92 90.53
N ASN A 227 -46.88 19.79 90.13
CA ASN A 227 -46.50 20.99 90.89
C ASN A 227 -47.70 21.93 91.12
N ASN A 228 -48.56 22.12 90.11
CA ASN A 228 -49.81 22.87 90.25
C ASN A 228 -50.79 22.20 91.25
N LEU A 229 -50.87 20.86 91.27
CA LEU A 229 -51.69 20.14 92.25
C LEU A 229 -51.13 20.26 93.67
N ASP A 230 -49.82 20.18 93.85
CA ASP A 230 -49.16 20.38 95.15
C ASP A 230 -49.29 21.82 95.64
N LEU A 231 -49.21 22.81 94.76
CA LEU A 231 -49.49 24.23 95.07
C LEU A 231 -50.96 24.45 95.44
N ILE A 232 -51.91 23.82 94.73
CA ILE A 232 -53.34 23.85 95.10
C ILE A 232 -53.56 23.17 96.46
N LYS A 233 -52.77 22.15 96.80
CA LYS A 233 -52.84 21.47 98.10
C LYS A 233 -52.27 22.34 99.22
N SER A 234 -51.08 22.93 99.05
CA SER A 234 -50.48 23.82 100.05
C SER A 234 -51.33 25.07 100.30
N LEU A 235 -51.89 25.68 99.25
CA LEU A 235 -52.83 26.81 99.38
C LEU A 235 -54.12 26.43 100.13
N LYS A 236 -54.61 25.19 100.01
CA LYS A 236 -55.75 24.70 100.81
C LYS A 236 -55.37 24.47 102.28
N GLU A 237 -54.17 23.97 102.55
CA GLU A 237 -53.64 23.81 103.90
C GLU A 237 -53.40 25.19 104.55
N GLU A 238 -52.85 26.16 103.81
CA GLU A 238 -52.64 27.54 104.24
C GLU A 238 -53.96 28.30 104.51
N VAL A 239 -54.98 28.14 103.65
CA VAL A 239 -56.34 28.67 103.93
C VAL A 239 -56.99 28.01 105.16
N SER A 240 -56.67 26.74 105.44
CA SER A 240 -57.10 26.05 106.67
C SER A 240 -56.36 26.56 107.92
N GLU A 241 -55.10 27.00 107.78
CA GLU A 241 -54.39 27.71 108.85
C GLU A 241 -54.87 29.15 109.04
N MET A 242 -55.11 29.91 107.97
CA MET A 242 -55.58 31.29 108.08
C MET A 242 -56.89 31.37 108.85
N LYS A 243 -57.84 30.44 108.62
CA LYS A 243 -59.08 30.36 109.39
C LYS A 243 -58.90 30.01 110.88
N LYS A 244 -57.75 29.43 111.27
CA LYS A 244 -57.38 29.24 112.68
C LYS A 244 -56.68 30.49 113.25
N LYS A 245 -55.93 31.20 112.41
CA LYS A 245 -55.23 32.45 112.76
C LYS A 245 -56.21 33.61 112.92
N GLU A 246 -57.22 33.79 112.05
CA GLU A 246 -58.30 34.78 112.22
C GLU A 246 -58.96 34.71 113.61
N ALA A 247 -59.26 33.50 114.09
CA ALA A 247 -59.85 33.25 115.41
C ALA A 247 -58.90 33.49 116.61
N GLN A 248 -57.62 33.78 116.35
CA GLN A 248 -56.60 34.19 117.32
C GLN A 248 -56.29 35.70 117.17
N ASP A 249 -56.20 36.17 115.93
CA ASP A 249 -55.93 37.55 115.55
C ASP A 249 -57.05 38.51 115.96
N GLU A 250 -58.31 38.05 116.01
CA GLU A 250 -59.44 38.83 116.56
C GLU A 250 -59.21 39.28 118.02
N LYS A 251 -58.37 38.55 118.79
CA LYS A 251 -57.94 38.96 120.14
C LYS A 251 -56.71 39.87 120.11
N LEU A 252 -55.72 39.58 119.27
CA LEU A 252 -54.47 40.35 119.17
C LEU A 252 -54.69 41.75 118.54
N MET A 253 -55.68 41.89 117.66
CA MET A 253 -56.06 43.16 117.01
C MET A 253 -56.44 44.26 118.01
N PHE A 254 -56.95 43.91 119.19
CA PHE A 254 -57.28 44.88 120.24
C PHE A 254 -56.01 45.53 120.84
N GLU A 255 -54.95 44.74 121.04
CA GLU A 255 -53.68 45.20 121.62
C GLU A 255 -52.80 45.92 120.58
N ILE A 256 -52.67 45.35 119.38
CA ILE A 256 -51.85 45.88 118.28
C ILE A 256 -52.34 47.27 117.80
N SER A 257 -53.64 47.56 117.97
CA SER A 257 -54.26 48.86 117.62
C SER A 257 -53.60 50.07 118.30
N GLN A 258 -53.09 49.92 119.53
CA GLN A 258 -52.40 51.01 120.22
C GLN A 258 -50.95 51.20 119.74
N GLU A 259 -50.22 50.10 119.57
CA GLU A 259 -48.79 50.14 119.22
C GLU A 259 -48.54 50.61 117.77
N ASN A 260 -49.45 50.30 116.84
CA ASN A 260 -49.29 50.67 115.43
C ASN A 260 -49.28 52.19 115.17
N LYS A 261 -49.76 53.02 116.11
CA LYS A 261 -49.61 54.49 116.03
C LYS A 261 -48.17 54.96 116.23
N ARG A 262 -47.28 54.15 116.79
CA ARG A 262 -45.91 54.54 117.18
C ARG A 262 -44.85 54.26 116.10
N MET A 263 -45.07 53.27 115.24
CA MET A 263 -44.00 52.68 114.38
C MET A 263 -44.11 52.98 112.88
N SER A 264 -45.09 53.80 112.45
CA SER A 264 -45.38 54.04 111.03
C SER A 264 -44.29 54.80 110.26
N GLU A 265 -43.62 55.77 110.90
CA GLU A 265 -42.67 56.67 110.21
C GLU A 265 -41.29 56.04 109.90
N PRO A 266 -40.66 55.25 110.81
CA PRO A 266 -39.39 54.57 110.52
C PRO A 266 -39.50 53.57 109.35
N LEU A 267 -40.59 52.79 109.31
CA LEU A 267 -40.85 51.80 108.26
C LEU A 267 -40.89 52.44 106.85
N LYS A 268 -41.52 53.62 106.75
CA LYS A 268 -41.65 54.35 105.48
C LYS A 268 -40.31 54.86 104.93
N ARG A 269 -39.32 55.15 105.78
CA ARG A 269 -37.96 55.50 105.34
C ARG A 269 -37.20 54.27 104.82
N ALA A 270 -37.22 53.17 105.57
CA ALA A 270 -36.52 51.93 105.20
C ALA A 270 -36.96 51.37 103.84
N LEU A 271 -38.26 51.40 103.53
CA LEU A 271 -38.80 50.93 102.26
C LEU A 271 -38.27 51.71 101.04
N LEU A 272 -38.12 53.03 101.16
CA LEU A 272 -37.62 53.89 100.08
C LEU A 272 -36.13 53.62 99.77
N ASP A 273 -35.32 53.31 100.78
CA ASP A 273 -33.90 53.00 100.56
C ASP A 273 -33.70 51.59 99.99
N VAL A 274 -34.54 50.62 100.36
CA VAL A 274 -34.59 49.31 99.68
C VAL A 274 -34.95 49.46 98.19
N GLU A 275 -35.86 50.36 97.83
CA GLU A 275 -36.23 50.61 96.43
C GLU A 275 -35.06 51.23 95.63
N LYS A 276 -34.34 52.21 96.20
CA LYS A 276 -33.13 52.80 95.58
C LYS A 276 -32.05 51.74 95.36
N LEU A 277 -31.74 50.93 96.38
CA LEU A 277 -30.71 49.90 96.29
C LEU A 277 -31.04 48.84 95.23
N ARG A 278 -32.31 48.45 95.10
CA ARG A 278 -32.76 47.55 94.01
C ARG A 278 -32.53 48.14 92.62
N LYS A 279 -32.80 49.44 92.42
CA LYS A 279 -32.55 50.14 91.15
C LYS A 279 -31.06 50.20 90.82
N ASN A 280 -30.22 50.53 91.79
CA ASN A 280 -28.76 50.56 91.61
C ASN A 280 -28.17 49.17 91.27
N ILE A 281 -28.73 48.09 91.84
CA ILE A 281 -28.32 46.71 91.53
C ILE A 281 -28.67 46.34 90.08
N HIS A 282 -29.79 46.82 89.54
CA HIS A 282 -30.17 46.59 88.13
C HIS A 282 -29.18 47.28 87.18
N VAL A 283 -28.92 48.58 87.38
CA VAL A 283 -27.98 49.36 86.56
C VAL A 283 -26.59 48.70 86.52
N TYR A 284 -26.08 48.28 87.69
CA TYR A 284 -24.79 47.57 87.77
C TYR A 284 -24.78 46.19 87.08
N GLN A 285 -25.93 45.52 86.93
CA GLN A 285 -26.03 44.29 86.14
C GLN A 285 -25.98 44.57 84.64
N ASP A 286 -26.61 45.66 84.19
CA ASP A 286 -26.65 46.07 82.79
C ASP A 286 -25.27 46.57 82.32
N GLU A 287 -24.65 47.49 83.08
CA GLU A 287 -23.25 47.95 82.87
C GLU A 287 -22.27 46.76 82.77
N LYS A 288 -22.50 45.70 83.57
CA LYS A 288 -21.69 44.48 83.59
C LYS A 288 -21.95 43.55 82.40
N VAL A 289 -23.06 43.70 81.69
CA VAL A 289 -23.29 43.06 80.37
C VAL A 289 -22.62 43.89 79.28
N GLU A 290 -22.77 45.22 79.28
CA GLU A 290 -22.13 46.12 78.32
C GLU A 290 -20.59 46.02 78.36
N LEU A 291 -19.99 45.95 79.56
CA LEU A 291 -18.55 45.74 79.72
C LEU A 291 -18.06 44.39 79.16
N ARG A 292 -18.92 43.37 79.07
CA ARG A 292 -18.58 42.08 78.44
C ARG A 292 -18.68 42.17 76.92
N THR A 293 -19.72 42.80 76.37
CA THR A 293 -19.88 42.94 74.92
C THR A 293 -18.79 43.84 74.33
N ALA A 294 -18.46 44.95 74.99
CA ALA A 294 -17.34 45.82 74.60
C ALA A 294 -16.00 45.07 74.62
N LYS A 295 -15.73 44.23 75.63
CA LYS A 295 -14.51 43.41 75.68
C LYS A 295 -14.47 42.33 74.59
N ALA A 296 -15.61 41.73 74.24
CA ALA A 296 -15.68 40.77 73.14
C ALA A 296 -15.44 41.45 71.77
N GLN A 297 -15.98 42.65 71.56
CA GLN A 297 -15.73 43.46 70.36
C GLN A 297 -14.26 43.87 70.26
N LEU A 298 -13.65 44.31 71.35
CA LEU A 298 -12.24 44.70 71.40
C LEU A 298 -11.32 43.53 71.06
N LEU A 299 -11.58 42.32 71.58
CA LEU A 299 -10.83 41.11 71.24
C LEU A 299 -10.87 40.78 69.73
N VAL A 300 -12.03 40.99 69.08
CA VAL A 300 -12.17 40.78 67.63
C VAL A 300 -11.37 41.83 66.86
N LEU A 301 -11.47 43.11 67.25
CA LEU A 301 -10.70 44.20 66.61
C LEU A 301 -9.18 44.03 66.77
N GLU A 302 -8.71 43.51 67.92
CA GLU A 302 -7.30 43.15 68.12
C GLU A 302 -6.84 42.04 67.17
N GLN A 303 -7.68 41.03 66.92
CA GLN A 303 -7.39 39.95 65.97
C GLN A 303 -7.39 40.45 64.51
N GLU A 304 -8.40 41.24 64.12
CA GLU A 304 -8.49 41.86 62.79
C GLU A 304 -7.28 42.78 62.52
N HIS A 305 -6.88 43.60 63.50
CA HIS A 305 -5.68 44.44 63.42
C HIS A 305 -4.41 43.60 63.28
N ALA A 306 -4.28 42.50 64.03
CA ALA A 306 -3.13 41.60 63.92
C ALA A 306 -3.04 40.94 62.53
N THR A 307 -4.16 40.53 61.93
CA THR A 307 -4.17 40.00 60.56
C THR A 307 -3.84 41.07 59.52
N LEU A 308 -4.42 42.27 59.63
CA LEU A 308 -4.15 43.39 58.71
C LEU A 308 -2.69 43.85 58.76
N ALA A 309 -2.08 43.89 59.96
CA ALA A 309 -0.67 44.24 60.11
C ALA A 309 0.26 43.22 59.44
N TRP A 310 -0.05 41.92 59.53
CA TRP A 310 0.72 40.87 58.85
C TRP A 310 0.54 40.91 57.33
N GLU A 311 -0.69 41.09 56.83
CA GLU A 311 -0.96 41.26 55.40
C GLU A 311 -0.25 42.49 54.82
N PHE A 312 -0.22 43.60 55.55
CA PHE A 312 0.48 44.83 55.17
C PHE A 312 1.99 44.61 55.04
N GLU A 313 2.63 43.97 56.03
CA GLU A 313 4.07 43.65 55.98
C GLU A 313 4.41 42.75 54.77
N VAL A 314 3.61 41.71 54.52
CA VAL A 314 3.78 40.81 53.36
C VAL A 314 3.61 41.56 52.03
N LEU A 315 2.65 42.49 51.93
CA LEU A 315 2.47 43.32 50.74
C LEU A 315 3.62 44.32 50.55
N GLN A 316 4.13 44.91 51.63
CA GLN A 316 5.27 45.84 51.60
C GLN A 316 6.56 45.15 51.14
N GLN A 317 6.86 43.95 51.66
CA GLN A 317 7.98 43.13 51.21
C GLN A 317 7.84 42.74 49.72
N ARG A 318 6.63 42.37 49.29
CA ARG A 318 6.36 42.04 47.87
C ARG A 318 6.53 43.24 46.95
N ALA A 319 6.09 44.44 47.36
CA ALA A 319 6.30 45.67 46.61
C ALA A 319 7.81 46.00 46.48
N ALA A 320 8.57 45.85 47.57
CA ALA A 320 10.02 46.03 47.59
C ALA A 320 10.81 44.99 46.77
N GLN A 321 10.22 43.82 46.47
CA GLN A 321 10.76 42.86 45.51
C GLN A 321 10.50 43.29 44.06
N VAL A 322 9.25 43.62 43.73
CA VAL A 322 8.86 44.05 42.37
C VAL A 322 9.57 45.35 41.95
N ALA A 323 9.83 46.27 42.89
CA ALA A 323 10.60 47.48 42.62
C ALA A 323 12.03 47.16 42.15
N ARG A 324 12.72 46.25 42.84
CA ARG A 324 14.09 45.82 42.47
C ARG A 324 14.12 45.07 41.12
N GLU A 325 13.12 44.24 40.85
CA GLU A 325 12.98 43.57 39.55
C GLU A 325 12.77 44.57 38.39
N LEU A 326 12.02 45.64 38.63
CA LEU A 326 11.82 46.73 37.67
C LEU A 326 13.12 47.54 37.45
N GLU A 327 13.85 47.87 38.52
CA GLU A 327 15.15 48.55 38.42
C GLU A 327 16.18 47.71 37.65
N GLU A 328 16.28 46.41 37.95
CA GLU A 328 17.19 45.50 37.25
C GLU A 328 16.84 45.37 35.76
N LEU A 329 15.56 45.11 35.44
CA LEU A 329 15.10 45.03 34.05
C LEU A 329 15.35 46.35 33.29
N THR A 330 15.16 47.49 33.95
CA THR A 330 15.44 48.81 33.38
C THR A 330 16.94 48.98 33.09
N ALA A 331 17.82 48.54 33.99
CA ALA A 331 19.27 48.58 33.78
C ALA A 331 19.72 47.66 32.63
N GLN A 332 19.19 46.43 32.57
CA GLN A 332 19.46 45.47 31.49
C GLN A 332 19.00 45.99 30.12
N PHE A 333 17.84 46.67 30.07
CA PHE A 333 17.32 47.29 28.85
C PHE A 333 18.22 48.42 28.33
N HIS A 334 18.64 49.35 29.21
CA HIS A 334 19.55 50.43 28.83
C HIS A 334 20.92 49.88 28.39
N GLY A 335 21.48 48.90 29.10
CA GLY A 335 22.71 48.23 28.71
C GLY A 335 22.61 47.63 27.30
N SER A 336 21.53 46.91 27.01
CA SER A 336 21.26 46.31 25.70
C SER A 336 21.15 47.36 24.58
N ILE A 337 20.55 48.52 24.85
CA ILE A 337 20.49 49.63 23.88
C ILE A 337 21.88 50.18 23.57
N TYR A 338 22.70 50.47 24.59
CA TYR A 338 24.06 50.97 24.38
C TYR A 338 24.93 49.97 23.60
N ASP A 339 24.79 48.68 23.89
CA ASP A 339 25.50 47.60 23.20
C ASP A 339 25.17 47.54 21.69
N VAL A 340 23.89 47.68 21.34
CA VAL A 340 23.41 47.74 19.95
C VAL A 340 23.83 49.03 19.26
N GLN A 341 23.76 50.17 19.95
CA GLN A 341 24.22 51.47 19.42
C GLN A 341 25.72 51.44 19.14
N GLN A 342 26.55 50.92 20.06
CA GLN A 342 28.00 50.83 19.87
C GLN A 342 28.36 49.93 18.68
N LYS A 343 27.75 48.74 18.58
CA LYS A 343 27.98 47.79 17.46
C LYS A 343 27.56 48.39 16.12
N THR A 344 26.44 49.12 16.08
CA THR A 344 25.95 49.79 14.87
C THR A 344 26.83 50.98 14.49
N GLY A 345 27.22 51.81 15.46
CA GLY A 345 28.12 52.95 15.24
C GLY A 345 29.50 52.54 14.73
N LEU A 346 30.10 51.47 15.29
CA LEU A 346 31.35 50.90 14.80
C LEU A 346 31.23 50.39 13.35
N LYS A 347 30.11 49.75 13.00
CA LYS A 347 29.84 49.30 11.63
C LYS A 347 29.70 50.47 10.66
N ASN A 348 28.98 51.53 11.05
CA ASN A 348 28.79 52.72 10.22
C ASN A 348 30.12 53.46 10.01
N LEU A 349 30.90 53.69 11.07
CA LEU A 349 32.22 54.31 10.98
C LEU A 349 33.20 53.52 10.09
N LEU A 350 33.11 52.19 10.09
CA LEU A 350 33.89 51.34 9.18
C LEU A 350 33.42 51.45 7.73
N LEU A 351 32.12 51.61 7.49
CA LEU A 351 31.57 51.85 6.14
C LEU A 351 31.95 53.24 5.63
N GLU A 352 31.82 54.29 6.45
CA GLU A 352 32.26 55.65 6.13
C GLU A 352 33.74 55.71 5.76
N LYS A 353 34.61 55.06 6.54
CA LYS A 353 36.05 54.98 6.22
C LYS A 353 36.34 54.21 4.93
N LYS A 354 35.55 53.16 4.62
CA LYS A 354 35.66 52.45 3.33
C LYS A 354 35.18 53.31 2.16
N MET A 355 34.07 54.02 2.31
CA MET A 355 33.55 54.93 1.29
C MET A 355 34.56 56.05 1.02
N GLY A 356 35.07 56.74 2.04
CA GLY A 356 36.08 57.79 1.87
C GLY A 356 37.38 57.29 1.22
N ALA A 357 37.82 56.07 1.53
CA ALA A 357 38.98 55.46 0.87
C ALA A 357 38.71 55.14 -0.61
N LEU A 358 37.51 54.68 -0.95
CA LEU A 358 37.09 54.43 -2.35
C LEU A 358 36.91 55.73 -3.13
N THR A 359 36.36 56.79 -2.51
CA THR A 359 36.24 58.12 -3.11
C THR A 359 37.63 58.70 -3.41
N LEU A 360 38.57 58.64 -2.46
CA LEU A 360 39.94 59.10 -2.68
C LEU A 360 40.65 58.30 -3.79
N GLN A 361 40.40 56.99 -3.90
CA GLN A 361 40.91 56.17 -5.00
C GLN A 361 40.28 56.55 -6.35
N LEU A 362 38.99 56.91 -6.38
CA LEU A 362 38.31 57.39 -7.58
C LEU A 362 38.88 58.75 -8.02
N GLU A 363 38.99 59.71 -7.09
CA GLU A 363 39.59 61.03 -7.33
C GLU A 363 41.04 60.92 -7.86
N GLN A 364 41.83 60.00 -7.32
CA GLN A 364 43.17 59.70 -7.83
C GLN A 364 43.14 59.14 -9.27
N LYS A 365 42.21 58.24 -9.58
CA LYS A 365 42.09 57.66 -10.93
C LYS A 365 41.54 58.64 -11.96
N ASP A 366 40.61 59.51 -11.58
CA ASP A 366 40.15 60.60 -12.43
C ASP A 366 41.27 61.64 -12.66
N ALA A 367 42.11 61.94 -11.66
CA ALA A 367 43.28 62.80 -11.83
C ALA A 367 44.32 62.18 -12.78
N GLU A 368 44.71 60.92 -12.57
CA GLU A 368 45.61 60.18 -13.46
C GLU A 368 45.06 60.12 -14.90
N LEU A 369 43.75 59.88 -15.07
CA LEU A 369 43.11 59.83 -16.37
C LEU A 369 43.15 61.19 -17.07
N ASN A 370 42.83 62.28 -16.37
CA ASN A 370 42.89 63.62 -16.93
C ASN A 370 44.32 64.03 -17.32
N GLU A 371 45.34 63.67 -16.52
CA GLU A 371 46.76 63.88 -16.86
C GLU A 371 47.14 63.13 -18.14
N VAL A 372 46.78 61.85 -18.26
CA VAL A 372 47.03 61.03 -19.47
C VAL A 372 46.34 61.62 -20.70
N LEU A 373 45.09 62.07 -20.58
CA LEU A 373 44.34 62.69 -21.69
C LEU A 373 44.98 64.00 -22.17
N LEU A 374 45.42 64.86 -21.23
CA LEU A 374 46.13 66.10 -21.53
C LEU A 374 47.47 65.84 -22.25
N HIS A 375 48.25 64.86 -21.78
CA HIS A 375 49.53 64.50 -22.39
C HIS A 375 49.39 63.84 -23.77
N ALA A 376 48.37 62.99 -23.97
CA ALA A 376 48.16 62.27 -25.21
C ALA A 376 47.67 63.16 -26.37
N LYS A 377 47.18 64.38 -26.09
CA LYS A 377 46.64 65.34 -27.09
C LYS A 377 45.61 64.72 -28.05
N LEU A 378 44.83 63.78 -27.54
CA LEU A 378 43.75 63.15 -28.29
C LEU A 378 42.63 64.16 -28.52
N ASP A 379 42.00 64.12 -29.69
CA ASP A 379 40.80 64.91 -29.98
C ASP A 379 39.70 64.56 -28.96
N PRO A 380 39.17 65.52 -28.19
CA PRO A 380 38.09 65.28 -27.23
C PRO A 380 36.88 64.58 -27.88
N ALA A 381 36.55 64.88 -29.14
CA ALA A 381 35.44 64.23 -29.85
C ALA A 381 35.72 62.76 -30.24
N ILE A 382 36.98 62.32 -30.16
CA ILE A 382 37.40 60.91 -30.26
C ILE A 382 37.49 60.30 -28.86
N VAL A 383 38.03 61.02 -27.86
CA VAL A 383 38.07 60.57 -26.47
C VAL A 383 36.67 60.29 -25.94
N ASP A 384 35.75 61.24 -26.04
CA ASP A 384 34.36 61.09 -25.57
C ASP A 384 33.60 60.03 -26.36
N ARG A 385 33.97 59.79 -27.62
CA ARG A 385 33.40 58.69 -28.42
C ARG A 385 33.95 57.32 -28.03
N VAL A 386 35.22 57.23 -27.65
CA VAL A 386 35.84 56.00 -27.14
C VAL A 386 35.41 55.74 -25.70
N LYS A 387 35.33 56.77 -24.86
CA LYS A 387 34.80 56.73 -23.49
C LYS A 387 33.33 56.36 -23.52
N GLY A 388 32.49 57.08 -24.26
CA GLY A 388 31.07 56.76 -24.43
C GLY A 388 30.88 55.34 -24.98
N ARG A 389 31.63 54.90 -25.99
CA ARG A 389 31.58 53.51 -26.47
C ARG A 389 32.10 52.50 -25.44
N LEU A 390 33.04 52.86 -24.57
CA LEU A 390 33.54 52.00 -23.50
C LEU A 390 32.56 51.94 -22.33
N GLU A 391 31.86 53.04 -22.03
CA GLU A 391 30.74 53.15 -21.10
C GLU A 391 29.55 52.35 -21.63
N ASP A 392 29.17 52.47 -22.90
CA ASP A 392 28.20 51.59 -23.57
C ASP A 392 28.63 50.12 -23.46
N ILE A 393 29.90 49.79 -23.72
CA ILE A 393 30.42 48.42 -23.57
C ILE A 393 30.45 47.98 -22.09
N MET A 394 30.62 48.88 -21.13
CA MET A 394 30.60 48.57 -19.69
C MET A 394 29.18 48.47 -19.14
N VAL A 395 28.23 49.26 -19.64
CA VAL A 395 26.80 49.19 -19.33
C VAL A 395 26.23 47.94 -19.97
N ASN A 396 26.48 47.70 -21.26
CA ASN A 396 26.10 46.45 -21.92
C ASN A 396 26.76 45.25 -21.24
N LYS A 397 28.04 45.31 -20.83
CA LYS A 397 28.65 44.21 -20.05
C LYS A 397 28.13 44.09 -18.63
N ALA A 398 27.66 45.17 -18.00
CA ALA A 398 27.02 45.12 -16.70
C ALA A 398 25.60 44.57 -16.83
N GLU A 399 24.92 44.82 -17.94
CA GLU A 399 23.64 44.23 -18.31
C GLU A 399 23.82 42.75 -18.69
N ASP A 400 24.75 42.40 -19.60
CA ASP A 400 25.21 41.03 -19.88
C ASP A 400 25.56 40.30 -18.58
N LEU A 401 26.29 40.93 -17.64
CA LEU A 401 26.62 40.33 -16.34
C LEU A 401 25.39 40.17 -15.46
N ARG A 402 24.46 41.13 -15.44
CA ARG A 402 23.22 41.06 -14.65
C ARG A 402 22.23 40.06 -15.25
N GLU A 403 22.22 39.89 -16.56
CA GLU A 403 21.49 38.86 -17.29
C GLU A 403 22.13 37.50 -17.05
N LEU A 404 23.44 37.34 -17.21
CA LEU A 404 24.18 36.11 -16.87
C LEU A 404 24.10 35.78 -15.38
N GLU A 405 23.99 36.74 -14.47
CA GLU A 405 23.72 36.50 -13.04
C GLU A 405 22.27 36.05 -12.82
N GLN A 406 21.30 36.63 -13.52
CA GLN A 406 19.90 36.19 -13.50
C GLN A 406 19.71 34.81 -14.15
N GLU A 407 20.40 34.52 -15.26
CA GLU A 407 20.47 33.21 -15.90
C GLU A 407 21.21 32.22 -15.01
N MET A 408 22.33 32.58 -14.38
CA MET A 408 22.99 31.70 -13.40
C MET A 408 22.11 31.44 -12.18
N ALA A 409 21.30 32.41 -11.73
CA ALA A 409 20.31 32.22 -10.68
C ALA A 409 19.13 31.36 -11.15
N HIS A 410 18.68 31.54 -12.39
CA HIS A 410 17.60 30.76 -13.02
C HIS A 410 18.04 29.32 -13.27
N ILE A 411 19.24 29.10 -13.81
CA ILE A 411 19.88 27.79 -14.00
C ILE A 411 20.18 27.15 -12.64
N ALA A 412 20.64 27.90 -11.62
CA ALA A 412 20.80 27.35 -10.28
C ALA A 412 19.46 26.94 -9.66
N LYS A 413 18.38 27.70 -9.93
CA LYS A 413 17.02 27.31 -9.55
C LYS A 413 16.57 26.07 -10.31
N LEU A 414 16.67 26.04 -11.64
CA LEU A 414 16.35 24.87 -12.48
C LEU A 414 17.19 23.64 -12.10
N GLN A 415 18.45 23.81 -11.68
CA GLN A 415 19.30 22.74 -11.17
C GLN A 415 18.79 22.23 -9.81
N SER A 416 18.31 23.12 -8.94
CA SER A 416 17.68 22.75 -7.66
C SER A 416 16.33 22.07 -7.86
N ASP A 417 15.50 22.59 -8.78
CA ASP A 417 14.18 22.06 -9.14
C ASP A 417 14.34 20.69 -9.85
N LEU A 418 15.36 20.53 -10.72
CA LEU A 418 15.73 19.26 -11.32
C LEU A 418 16.28 18.26 -10.29
N ALA A 419 17.12 18.70 -9.35
CA ALA A 419 17.60 17.83 -8.28
C ALA A 419 16.43 17.35 -7.40
N ALA A 420 15.47 18.22 -7.09
CA ALA A 420 14.24 17.86 -6.38
C ALA A 420 13.33 16.91 -7.22
N ALA A 421 13.20 17.14 -8.53
CA ALA A 421 12.45 16.27 -9.43
C ALA A 421 13.10 14.89 -9.61
N MET A 422 14.43 14.83 -9.69
CA MET A 422 15.21 13.59 -9.69
C MET A 422 15.08 12.85 -8.36
N GLN A 423 15.20 13.54 -7.23
CA GLN A 423 14.94 12.98 -5.90
C GLN A 423 13.54 12.38 -5.82
N LEU A 424 12.52 13.10 -6.29
CA LEU A 424 11.14 12.64 -6.30
C LEU A 424 10.97 11.41 -7.20
N LYS A 425 11.52 11.40 -8.42
CA LYS A 425 11.46 10.23 -9.32
C LYS A 425 12.26 9.03 -8.83
N MET A 426 13.41 9.21 -8.21
CA MET A 426 14.15 8.08 -7.60
C MET A 426 13.35 7.49 -6.43
N SER A 427 12.71 8.33 -5.61
CA SER A 427 11.80 7.85 -4.55
C SER A 427 10.55 7.13 -5.09
N GLU A 428 10.02 7.56 -6.25
CA GLU A 428 8.89 6.91 -6.93
C GLU A 428 9.24 5.48 -7.42
N TYR A 429 10.49 5.26 -7.82
CA TYR A 429 11.03 3.92 -8.15
C TYR A 429 11.62 3.17 -6.95
N GLY A 430 11.46 3.69 -5.72
CA GLY A 430 11.92 3.03 -4.50
C GLY A 430 13.43 3.09 -4.24
N LEU A 431 14.16 3.97 -4.93
CA LEU A 431 15.61 4.17 -4.78
C LEU A 431 15.89 5.36 -3.83
N PRO A 432 16.35 5.12 -2.58
CA PRO A 432 16.72 6.21 -1.68
C PRO A 432 18.06 6.85 -2.10
N LEU A 433 18.16 8.17 -1.94
CA LEU A 433 19.34 8.95 -2.36
C LEU A 433 20.65 8.49 -1.71
N ASP A 434 20.59 7.94 -0.49
CA ASP A 434 21.76 7.50 0.26
C ASP A 434 22.47 6.29 -0.40
N GLU A 435 21.76 5.52 -1.24
CA GLU A 435 22.33 4.37 -1.97
C GLU A 435 23.17 4.77 -3.20
N LEU A 436 23.04 6.00 -3.74
CA LEU A 436 23.81 6.43 -4.90
C LEU A 436 25.28 6.75 -4.58
N GLY A 437 25.64 6.96 -3.31
CA GLY A 437 27.02 7.25 -2.89
C GLY A 437 27.58 8.63 -3.32
N PHE A 438 26.81 9.44 -4.05
CA PHE A 438 27.15 10.82 -4.40
C PHE A 438 25.95 11.75 -4.19
N THR A 439 26.20 12.96 -3.70
CA THR A 439 25.18 14.00 -3.55
C THR A 439 25.19 14.96 -4.75
N PRO A 440 24.02 15.30 -5.34
CA PRO A 440 23.96 16.27 -6.44
C PRO A 440 24.32 17.66 -5.91
N GLN A 441 25.43 18.22 -6.40
CA GLN A 441 25.96 19.51 -5.94
C GLN A 441 25.15 20.68 -6.50
N THR A 442 24.16 21.15 -5.74
CA THR A 442 23.49 22.43 -6.02
C THR A 442 24.42 23.61 -5.75
N ARG A 443 24.27 24.71 -6.50
CA ARG A 443 25.09 25.93 -6.35
C ARG A 443 25.10 26.48 -4.92
N ALA A 444 24.01 26.33 -4.18
CA ALA A 444 23.90 26.72 -2.77
C ALA A 444 24.86 25.91 -1.85
N ALA A 445 25.03 24.61 -2.09
CA ALA A 445 25.95 23.78 -1.31
C ALA A 445 27.43 24.14 -1.55
N LEU A 446 27.76 24.61 -2.76
CA LEU A 446 29.09 25.13 -3.08
C LEU A 446 29.37 26.47 -2.38
N GLN A 447 28.39 27.40 -2.37
CA GLN A 447 28.52 28.69 -1.67
C GLN A 447 28.56 28.55 -0.15
N ALA A 448 27.83 27.59 0.43
CA ALA A 448 27.91 27.29 1.86
C ALA A 448 29.32 26.82 2.28
N ARG A 449 29.98 26.00 1.44
CA ARG A 449 31.35 25.51 1.69
C ARG A 449 32.39 26.63 1.70
N THR A 450 32.31 27.59 0.78
CA THR A 450 33.27 28.72 0.76
C THR A 450 33.07 29.67 1.94
N ALA A 451 31.82 29.89 2.38
CA ALA A 451 31.52 30.67 3.59
C ALA A 451 32.13 30.03 4.86
N THR A 452 32.03 28.71 5.02
CA THR A 452 32.61 28.00 6.18
C THR A 452 34.15 28.06 6.21
N SER A 453 34.81 28.16 5.06
CA SER A 453 36.28 28.18 4.96
C SER A 453 36.93 29.47 5.50
N ASN A 454 36.18 30.57 5.62
CA ASN A 454 36.72 31.89 6.00
C ASN A 454 36.64 32.21 7.50
N ASN A 455 36.21 31.28 8.35
CA ASN A 455 35.94 31.54 9.77
C ASN A 455 36.88 30.78 10.73
N TYR A 456 38.15 30.63 10.35
CA TYR A 456 39.21 29.94 11.14
C TYR A 456 40.50 30.77 11.29
N ASN A 457 40.37 32.03 11.72
CA ASN A 457 41.44 32.78 12.40
C ASN A 457 40.81 33.98 13.14
N SER A 458 41.23 34.40 14.33
CA SER A 458 42.40 34.00 15.13
C SER A 458 42.12 34.03 16.65
N ASN A 459 43.10 33.62 17.48
CA ASN A 459 42.92 33.32 18.89
C ASN A 459 42.73 34.54 19.82
N SER A 460 41.92 34.33 20.87
CA SER A 460 42.07 35.03 22.15
C SER A 460 43.06 34.28 23.07
N PRO A 461 44.10 34.93 23.64
CA PRO A 461 44.96 34.30 24.64
C PRO A 461 44.33 34.28 26.05
N ARG A 462 44.39 33.11 26.71
CA ARG A 462 44.18 32.97 28.17
C ARG A 462 45.24 33.78 28.95
N GLY A 463 45.00 34.24 30.17
CA GLY A 463 43.83 34.08 31.07
C GLY A 463 44.27 34.02 32.54
N LYS A 464 43.56 33.21 33.35
CA LYS A 464 43.71 32.92 34.82
C LYS A 464 42.73 33.73 35.72
N VAL A 465 42.14 33.18 36.80
CA VAL A 465 42.25 31.81 37.36
C VAL A 465 40.93 31.32 38.02
N SER A 466 40.76 30.00 38.01
CA SER A 466 39.85 29.07 38.73
C SER A 466 39.51 29.40 40.20
N VAL A 467 38.47 28.87 40.87
CA VAL A 467 37.99 27.47 41.15
C VAL A 467 36.47 27.56 41.54
N ALA A 468 35.52 26.60 41.48
CA ALA A 468 35.40 25.12 41.33
C ALA A 468 34.47 24.77 40.11
N THR A 469 33.75 23.64 39.85
CA THR A 469 33.36 22.34 40.50
C THR A 469 32.38 22.40 41.70
N THR A 470 31.60 21.38 42.12
CA THR A 470 31.30 19.98 41.70
C THR A 470 29.78 19.81 41.48
N SER A 471 29.26 19.39 40.32
CA SER A 471 28.97 18.00 39.91
C SER A 471 28.13 17.12 40.87
N VAL A 472 26.94 16.69 40.43
CA VAL A 472 26.52 15.28 40.23
C VAL A 472 25.08 15.24 39.70
N ALA A 473 24.78 14.34 38.76
CA ALA A 473 23.42 14.02 38.33
C ALA A 473 23.04 12.60 38.79
N LYS A 474 21.77 12.36 39.10
CA LYS A 474 21.20 11.01 39.29
C LYS A 474 19.70 10.99 38.99
N GLU A 475 19.19 9.80 38.70
CA GLU A 475 17.97 9.62 37.90
C GLU A 475 16.69 9.33 38.72
N ALA A 476 15.55 9.56 38.05
CA ALA A 476 14.26 8.87 38.15
C ALA A 476 13.61 8.59 39.53
N HIS A 477 12.40 9.11 39.74
CA HIS A 477 11.16 8.32 39.46
C HIS A 477 9.84 9.10 39.68
N LEU A 478 8.76 8.51 39.13
CA LEU A 478 7.33 8.61 39.52
C LEU A 478 6.45 9.85 39.23
N ALA A 479 5.45 9.58 38.37
CA ALA A 479 4.01 9.81 38.55
C ALA A 479 3.39 11.23 38.51
N LYS A 480 2.47 11.38 37.54
CA LYS A 480 1.36 12.36 37.57
C LYS A 480 0.35 12.03 38.69
N THR A 481 -0.21 13.04 39.36
CA THR A 481 -1.68 13.13 39.56
C THR A 481 -2.17 14.53 39.97
N ARG A 482 -3.37 14.88 39.46
CA ARG A 482 -4.38 15.80 40.01
C ARG A 482 -3.96 17.14 40.67
N ALA A 483 -4.47 18.22 40.08
CA ALA A 483 -5.18 19.28 40.82
C ALA A 483 -6.56 19.48 40.17
N ALA A 484 -7.65 19.27 40.92
CA ALA A 484 -9.03 19.44 40.43
C ALA A 484 -10.04 19.52 41.60
N ALA A 485 -10.19 20.71 42.18
CA ALA A 485 -11.27 21.11 43.10
C ALA A 485 -11.34 22.65 43.06
N SER A 486 -12.46 23.23 42.61
CA SER A 486 -13.43 24.01 43.43
C SER A 486 -12.92 25.38 43.92
N SER A 487 -13.69 26.48 43.86
CA SER A 487 -15.14 26.60 43.59
C SER A 487 -15.55 27.95 42.96
N SER A 488 -16.84 28.03 42.61
CA SER A 488 -17.72 29.20 42.51
C SER A 488 -17.29 30.45 43.32
N MET A 489 -17.58 31.70 42.92
CA MET A 489 -18.90 32.23 42.52
C MET A 489 -18.84 33.48 41.60
N SER A 490 -19.99 33.88 41.05
CA SER A 490 -20.21 35.10 40.25
C SER A 490 -20.01 36.41 41.02
N PRO A 491 -19.71 37.54 40.35
CA PRO A 491 -19.74 38.87 40.96
C PRO A 491 -21.19 39.33 41.19
N ALA A 492 -21.54 39.67 42.44
CA ALA A 492 -22.85 40.24 42.79
C ALA A 492 -22.75 41.21 43.99
N LYS A 493 -22.70 42.52 43.71
CA LYS A 493 -22.93 43.63 44.65
C LYS A 493 -23.37 44.88 43.86
N PRO A 494 -24.12 45.82 44.45
CA PRO A 494 -25.01 45.70 45.61
C PRO A 494 -26.47 46.07 45.26
N GLN A 495 -27.44 45.60 46.05
CA GLN A 495 -28.76 46.22 46.08
C GLN A 495 -28.71 47.50 46.92
N THR A 496 -29.39 48.55 46.46
CA THR A 496 -29.56 49.82 47.18
C THR A 496 -30.74 49.74 48.15
N SER A 497 -30.56 50.20 49.38
CA SER A 497 -31.64 50.33 50.37
C SER A 497 -31.57 51.67 51.11
N PHE A 498 -32.45 52.62 50.79
CA PHE A 498 -32.88 53.75 51.65
C PHE A 498 -34.09 54.48 51.02
N GLY A 499 -34.94 55.10 51.85
CA GLY A 499 -36.21 55.75 51.43
C GLY A 499 -37.41 54.77 51.48
N VAL A 500 -38.26 54.67 52.50
CA VAL A 500 -38.82 55.61 53.52
C VAL A 500 -40.00 56.46 53.00
N THR A 501 -41.20 55.96 53.29
CA THR A 501 -42.52 56.63 53.46
C THR A 501 -43.05 57.63 52.42
N ALA A 502 -44.23 57.31 51.87
CA ALA A 502 -45.26 58.29 51.52
C ALA A 502 -46.65 57.70 51.78
N ASN A 503 -47.56 58.46 52.40
CA ASN A 503 -48.96 58.05 52.62
C ASN A 503 -49.83 58.45 51.42
N ALA A 504 -50.68 57.54 50.93
CA ALA A 504 -51.83 57.90 50.09
C ALA A 504 -52.98 56.87 50.19
N THR A 505 -54.01 57.31 50.91
CA THR A 505 -55.39 56.81 51.02
C THR A 505 -55.99 56.27 49.71
N THR A 506 -56.85 55.23 49.79
CA THR A 506 -58.30 55.22 49.36
C THR A 506 -58.79 53.85 48.84
N ALA A 507 -60.07 53.56 49.11
CA ALA A 507 -60.97 52.56 48.49
C ALA A 507 -60.96 51.09 49.00
N GLN A 508 -62.06 50.77 49.71
CA GLN A 508 -62.66 49.47 50.03
C GLN A 508 -61.88 48.53 50.96
#